data_AF-A0A085MS26-F1
#
_entry.id   AF-A0A085MS26-F1
#
_cell.length_a   1.000
_cell.length_b   1.000
_cell.length_c   1.000
_cell.angle_alpha   90.00
_cell.angle_beta   90.00
_cell.angle_gamma   90.00
#
_symmetry.space_group_name_H-M   'P 1'
#
loop_
_entity.id
_entity.type
_entity.pdbx_description
1 polymer ?
#
loop_
_entity_poly.entity_id
_entity_poly.type
_entity_poly.pdbx_seq_one_letter_code
_entity_poly.pdbx_strand_id
1 'polypeptide(L)'
;NTAGSEIAKSTYEAWKQGRRREDISLHETEKAIVESVFNEKGGLQYSHLISRSLIDHFVPFLPLERDHVKLCIRDELLNRGWTGAIDQTMLNEIADQLSYFPKDIGLYSSTGCKHIWQKVGLYMEERADNNFLQHTEF
;
A
#
# COMPACT_ATOMS: atom_id res chain seq x y z
N ASN A 1 -6.64 -5.93 -9.69
CA ASN A 1 -7.13 -4.63 -10.21
C ASN A 1 -6.52 -4.47 -11.59
N THR A 2 -7.35 -4.46 -12.64
CA THR A 2 -6.92 -4.59 -14.04
C THR A 2 -5.94 -3.49 -14.48
N ALA A 3 -6.10 -2.26 -13.98
CA ALA A 3 -5.19 -1.14 -14.28
C ALA A 3 -4.15 -0.84 -13.17
N GLY A 4 -3.91 -1.79 -12.26
CA GLY A 4 -3.08 -1.55 -11.07
C GLY A 4 -1.62 -1.23 -11.41
N SER A 5 -1.05 -1.92 -12.41
CA SER A 5 0.32 -1.71 -12.89
C SER A 5 0.49 -0.33 -13.53
N GLU A 6 -0.46 0.11 -14.34
CA GLU A 6 -0.37 1.37 -15.07
C GLU A 6 -0.57 2.56 -14.15
N ILE A 7 -1.49 2.47 -13.18
CA ILE A 7 -1.63 3.47 -12.12
C ILE A 7 -0.32 3.56 -11.33
N ALA A 8 0.25 2.43 -10.90
CA ALA A 8 1.50 2.42 -10.13
C ALA A 8 2.67 3.03 -10.93
N LYS A 9 2.76 2.71 -12.22
CA LYS A 9 3.75 3.29 -13.13
C LYS A 9 3.56 4.80 -13.27
N SER A 10 2.35 5.26 -13.57
CA SER A 10 2.02 6.69 -13.69
C SER A 10 2.35 7.46 -12.41
N THR A 11 1.99 6.91 -11.26
CA THR A 11 2.30 7.49 -9.93
C THR A 11 3.82 7.59 -9.71
N TYR A 12 4.57 6.56 -10.10
CA TYR A 12 6.02 6.58 -10.01
C TYR A 12 6.68 7.60 -10.96
N GLU A 13 6.16 7.77 -12.17
CA GLU A 13 6.63 8.82 -13.09
C GLU A 13 6.40 10.23 -12.52
N ALA A 14 5.23 10.49 -11.92
CA ALA A 14 4.95 11.76 -11.27
C ALA A 14 5.94 12.02 -10.11
N TRP A 15 6.20 11.00 -9.29
CA TRP A 15 7.18 11.08 -8.20
C TRP A 15 8.60 11.40 -8.71
N LYS A 16 9.04 10.75 -9.79
CA LYS A 16 10.36 11.02 -10.42
C LYS A 16 10.49 12.46 -10.92
N GLN A 17 9.38 13.12 -11.23
CA GLN A 17 9.34 14.52 -11.64
C GLN A 17 9.30 15.49 -10.44
N GLY A 18 9.38 14.97 -9.20
CA GLY A 18 9.30 15.76 -7.98
C GLY A 18 7.88 16.25 -7.66
N ARG A 19 6.85 15.70 -8.31
CA ARG A 19 5.45 16.03 -8.00
C ARG A 19 5.01 15.29 -6.76
N ARG A 20 4.21 15.95 -5.93
CA ARG A 20 3.60 15.31 -4.76
C ARG A 20 2.47 14.39 -5.22
N ARG A 21 2.18 13.39 -4.40
CA ARG A 21 1.08 12.44 -4.61
C ARG A 21 -0.26 13.16 -4.80
N GLU A 22 -0.51 14.19 -4.00
CA GLU A 22 -1.77 14.96 -4.00
C GLU A 22 -1.92 15.83 -5.25
N ASP A 23 -0.84 16.07 -5.98
CA ASP A 23 -0.85 16.84 -7.22
C ASP A 23 -1.18 15.96 -8.44
N ILE A 24 -1.34 14.64 -8.27
CA ILE A 24 -1.74 13.72 -9.35
C ILE A 24 -3.25 13.89 -9.60
N SER A 25 -3.60 14.31 -10.80
CA SER A 25 -5.00 14.58 -11.15
C SER A 25 -5.75 13.30 -11.52
N LEU A 26 -7.07 13.31 -11.30
CA LEU A 26 -7.96 12.23 -11.72
C LEU A 26 -7.81 11.95 -13.23
N HIS A 27 -7.76 13.00 -14.05
CA HIS A 27 -7.63 12.89 -15.50
C HIS A 27 -6.38 12.11 -15.94
N GLU A 28 -5.24 12.34 -15.27
CA GLU A 28 -3.98 11.63 -15.58
C GLU A 28 -4.11 10.12 -15.29
N THR A 29 -4.71 9.77 -14.16
CA THR A 29 -4.93 8.38 -13.79
C THR A 29 -6.01 7.70 -14.63
N GLU A 30 -7.08 8.41 -15.00
CA GLU A 30 -8.12 7.91 -15.91
C GLU A 30 -7.53 7.58 -17.28
N LYS A 31 -6.67 8.46 -17.82
CA LYS A 31 -5.97 8.20 -19.08
C LYS A 31 -5.14 6.93 -19.00
N ALA A 32 -4.38 6.72 -17.92
CA ALA A 32 -3.59 5.52 -17.71
C ALA A 32 -4.47 4.25 -17.62
N ILE A 33 -5.63 4.34 -16.96
CA ILE A 33 -6.60 3.24 -16.87
C ILE A 33 -7.19 2.91 -18.24
N VAL A 34 -7.64 3.93 -18.97
CA VAL A 34 -8.22 3.78 -20.30
C VAL A 34 -7.22 3.11 -21.25
N GLU A 35 -5.99 3.63 -21.30
CA GLU A 35 -4.91 3.03 -22.11
C GLU A 35 -4.61 1.59 -21.68
N SER A 36 -4.63 1.27 -20.38
CA SER A 36 -4.47 -0.09 -19.88
C SER A 36 -5.58 -1.01 -20.38
N VAL A 37 -6.85 -0.65 -20.12
CA VAL A 37 -8.01 -1.50 -20.41
C VAL A 37 -8.20 -1.77 -21.89
N PHE A 38 -7.84 -0.81 -22.77
CA PHE A 38 -7.89 -1.03 -24.22
C PHE A 38 -6.74 -1.91 -24.75
N ASN A 39 -5.57 -1.88 -24.10
CA ASN A 39 -4.37 -2.58 -24.59
C ASN A 39 -4.09 -3.91 -23.88
N GLU A 40 -4.61 -4.11 -22.67
CA GLU A 40 -4.36 -5.31 -21.88
C GLU A 40 -5.12 -6.52 -22.46
N LYS A 41 -4.44 -7.66 -22.54
CA LYS A 41 -5.08 -8.92 -22.95
C LYS A 41 -5.78 -9.58 -21.76
N GLY A 42 -7.08 -9.32 -21.56
CA GLY A 42 -7.92 -9.95 -20.52
C GLY A 42 -8.90 -9.00 -19.83
N GLY A 43 -9.45 -9.41 -18.67
CA GLY A 43 -10.27 -8.59 -17.76
C GLY A 43 -11.58 -8.04 -18.32
N LEU A 44 -11.48 -6.95 -19.07
CA LEU A 44 -12.60 -6.25 -19.74
C LEU A 44 -12.37 -6.11 -21.25
N GLN A 45 -11.28 -6.65 -21.77
CA GLN A 45 -10.99 -6.72 -23.20
C GLN A 45 -12.19 -7.38 -23.90
N TYR A 46 -12.83 -6.62 -24.79
CA TYR A 46 -14.07 -6.99 -25.53
C TYR A 46 -15.37 -7.01 -24.73
N SER A 47 -15.39 -6.55 -23.48
CA SER A 47 -16.66 -6.37 -22.77
C SER A 47 -17.52 -5.30 -23.45
N HIS A 48 -18.84 -5.51 -23.44
CA HIS A 48 -19.78 -4.47 -23.88
C HIS A 48 -19.72 -3.21 -23.01
N LEU A 49 -19.22 -3.34 -21.77
CA LEU A 49 -19.03 -2.21 -20.85
C LEU A 49 -18.01 -1.20 -21.39
N ILE A 50 -16.86 -1.67 -21.89
CA ILE A 50 -15.82 -0.80 -22.45
C ILE A 50 -16.15 -0.41 -23.90
N SER A 51 -16.60 -1.35 -24.73
CA SER A 51 -16.90 -1.06 -26.15
C SER A 51 -18.09 -0.13 -26.35
N ARG A 52 -18.96 0.03 -25.35
CA ARG A 52 -20.08 1.00 -25.36
C ARG A 52 -19.88 2.17 -24.42
N SER A 53 -18.67 2.35 -23.85
CA SER A 53 -18.35 3.44 -22.91
C SER A 53 -19.37 3.59 -21.77
N LEU A 54 -19.81 2.47 -21.17
CA LEU A 54 -20.83 2.44 -20.11
C LEU A 54 -20.27 2.81 -18.73
N ILE A 55 -18.97 3.15 -18.63
CA ILE A 55 -18.34 3.59 -17.40
C ILE A 55 -18.28 5.11 -17.43
N ASP A 56 -19.04 5.75 -16.55
CA ASP A 56 -19.06 7.22 -16.45
C ASP A 56 -17.79 7.75 -15.77
N HIS A 57 -17.32 7.08 -14.71
CA HIS A 57 -16.18 7.50 -13.90
C HIS A 57 -15.29 6.33 -13.49
N PHE A 58 -13.97 6.54 -13.49
CA PHE A 58 -13.02 5.63 -12.87
C PHE A 58 -12.53 6.20 -11.55
N VAL A 59 -12.50 5.39 -10.50
CA VAL A 59 -11.97 5.79 -9.19
C VAL A 59 -10.62 5.08 -8.97
N PRO A 60 -9.50 5.75 -9.26
CA PRO A 60 -8.16 5.17 -9.15
C PRO A 60 -7.71 5.07 -7.69
N PHE A 61 -7.10 3.95 -7.35
CA PHE A 61 -6.43 3.77 -6.06
C PHE A 61 -4.91 3.80 -6.29
N LEU A 62 -4.27 4.88 -5.85
CA LEU A 62 -2.82 5.05 -5.96
C LEU A 62 -2.07 4.12 -4.98
N PRO A 63 -0.87 3.61 -5.34
CA PRO A 63 -0.10 2.73 -4.47
C PRO A 63 0.24 3.42 -3.13
N LEU A 64 0.28 2.67 -2.04
CA LEU A 64 0.51 3.24 -0.71
C LEU A 64 2.00 3.44 -0.45
N GLU A 65 2.39 4.66 -0.11
CA GLU A 65 3.75 4.98 0.35
C GLU A 65 3.99 4.44 1.77
N ARG A 66 5.26 4.33 2.15
CA ARG A 66 5.67 3.83 3.47
C ARG A 66 5.02 4.57 4.64
N ASP A 67 4.78 5.87 4.53
CA ASP A 67 4.09 6.62 5.59
C ASP A 67 2.62 6.23 5.74
N HIS A 68 1.92 5.90 4.65
CA HIS A 68 0.56 5.36 4.73
C HIS A 68 0.54 3.98 5.40
N VAL A 69 1.56 3.14 5.13
CA VAL A 69 1.73 1.85 5.79
C VAL A 69 1.88 2.02 7.31
N LYS A 70 2.65 3.01 7.76
CA LYS A 70 2.79 3.32 9.20
C LYS A 70 1.48 3.74 9.85
N LEU A 71 0.62 4.47 9.14
CA LEU A 71 -0.72 4.82 9.64
C LEU A 71 -1.56 3.56 9.85
N CYS A 72 -1.59 2.65 8.86
CA CYS A 72 -2.26 1.37 8.99
C CYS A 72 -1.69 0.52 10.14
N ILE A 73 -0.36 0.51 10.35
CA ILE A 73 0.27 -0.20 11.48
C ILE A 73 -0.19 0.38 12.82
N ARG A 74 -0.19 1.72 12.95
CA ARG A 74 -0.68 2.39 14.16
C ARG A 74 -2.13 2.01 14.44
N ASP A 75 -2.99 2.07 13.44
CA ASP A 75 -4.42 1.75 13.60
C ASP A 75 -4.61 0.29 14.02
N GLU A 76 -3.85 -0.63 13.44
CA GLU A 76 -3.91 -2.05 13.79
C GLU A 76 -3.38 -2.35 15.20
N LEU A 77 -2.31 -1.69 15.64
CA LEU A 77 -1.82 -1.77 17.02
C LEU A 77 -2.90 -1.33 18.01
N LEU A 78 -3.56 -0.20 17.73
CA LEU A 78 -4.65 0.32 18.58
C LEU A 78 -5.86 -0.61 18.57
N ASN A 79 -6.23 -1.15 17.41
CA ASN A 79 -7.34 -2.10 17.25
C ASN A 79 -7.12 -3.39 18.05
N ARG A 80 -5.86 -3.81 18.22
CA ARG A 80 -5.46 -4.96 19.06
C ARG A 80 -5.29 -4.62 20.54
N GLY A 81 -5.55 -3.38 20.94
CA GLY A 81 -5.46 -2.95 22.34
C GLY A 81 -4.03 -2.71 22.83
N TRP A 82 -3.09 -2.36 21.94
CA TRP A 82 -1.75 -1.93 22.36
C TRP A 82 -1.83 -0.69 23.25
N THR A 83 -1.38 -0.80 24.50
CA THR A 83 -1.41 0.29 25.49
C THR A 83 -0.06 0.98 25.69
N GLY A 84 1.01 0.46 25.09
CA GLY A 84 2.34 1.05 25.16
C GLY A 84 2.49 2.28 24.26
N ALA A 85 3.62 2.98 24.39
CA ALA A 85 3.96 4.05 23.46
C ALA A 85 4.14 3.50 22.03
N ILE A 86 3.57 4.18 21.04
CA ILE A 86 3.75 3.88 19.60
C ILE A 86 4.71 4.93 19.02
N ASP A 87 6.00 4.59 18.98
CA ASP A 87 7.05 5.46 18.44
C ASP A 87 7.42 5.12 16.99
N GLN A 88 8.26 5.96 16.38
CA GLN A 88 8.70 5.76 15.00
C GLN A 88 9.58 4.51 14.83
N THR A 89 10.30 4.08 15.86
CA THR A 89 11.16 2.91 15.82
C THR A 89 10.32 1.65 15.65
N MET A 90 9.30 1.48 16.49
CA MET A 90 8.32 0.39 16.39
C MET A 90 7.60 0.39 15.04
N LEU A 91 7.11 1.55 14.59
CA LEU A 91 6.43 1.65 13.29
C LEU A 91 7.36 1.29 12.13
N ASN A 92 8.63 1.70 12.18
CA ASN A 92 9.61 1.35 11.18
C ASN A 92 9.92 -0.16 11.18
N GLU A 93 10.13 -0.74 12.35
CA GLU A 93 10.44 -2.17 12.51
C GLU A 93 9.35 -3.06 11.90
N ILE A 94 8.08 -2.78 12.19
CA ILE A 94 6.95 -3.51 11.59
C ILE A 94 6.87 -3.22 10.08
N ALA A 95 7.04 -1.96 9.67
CA ALA A 95 6.99 -1.56 8.26
C ALA A 95 8.09 -2.23 7.42
N ASP A 96 9.27 -2.46 7.98
CA ASP A 96 10.41 -3.09 7.30
C ASP A 96 10.18 -4.58 7.01
N GLN A 97 9.20 -5.20 7.66
CA GLN A 97 8.80 -6.58 7.38
C GLN A 97 7.94 -6.72 6.11
N LEU A 98 7.54 -5.61 5.48
CA LEU A 98 6.80 -5.59 4.22
C LEU A 98 7.74 -5.45 3.02
N SER A 99 7.24 -5.85 1.84
CA SER A 99 7.95 -5.67 0.58
C SER A 99 7.54 -4.36 -0.10
N TYR A 100 8.53 -3.64 -0.61
CA TYR A 100 8.34 -2.35 -1.28
C TYR A 100 8.89 -2.35 -2.72
N PHE A 101 8.41 -1.42 -3.53
CA PHE A 101 8.87 -1.15 -4.88
C PHE A 101 8.98 0.36 -5.15
N PRO A 102 9.86 0.78 -6.07
CA PRO A 102 10.92 -0.03 -6.68
C PRO A 102 11.96 -0.45 -5.63
N LYS A 103 12.69 -1.56 -5.87
CA LYS A 103 13.50 -2.25 -4.83
C LYS A 103 14.66 -1.42 -4.28
N ASP A 104 15.18 -0.50 -5.08
CA ASP A 104 16.29 0.40 -4.77
C ASP A 104 15.89 1.52 -3.79
N ILE A 105 14.66 2.03 -3.90
CA ILE A 105 14.18 3.18 -3.10
C ILE A 105 13.21 2.73 -2.01
N GLY A 106 12.46 1.65 -2.23
CA GLY A 106 11.47 1.15 -1.26
C GLY A 106 10.29 2.10 -1.04
N LEU A 107 9.83 2.79 -2.09
CA LEU A 107 8.86 3.88 -1.99
C LEU A 107 7.43 3.41 -1.66
N TYR A 108 6.91 2.47 -2.44
CA TYR A 108 5.52 2.00 -2.38
C TYR A 108 5.44 0.57 -1.84
N SER A 109 4.46 0.27 -0.99
CA SER A 109 4.20 -1.11 -0.54
C SER A 109 3.62 -1.94 -1.68
N SER A 110 4.24 -3.09 -1.96
CA SER A 110 3.78 -4.05 -2.97
C SER A 110 2.41 -4.65 -2.66
N THR A 111 1.96 -4.57 -1.40
CA THR A 111 0.70 -5.17 -0.94
C THR A 111 -0.22 -4.18 -0.24
N GLY A 112 0.12 -2.88 -0.27
CA GLY A 112 -0.57 -1.86 0.52
C GLY A 112 -0.59 -2.24 2.01
N CYS A 113 -1.78 -2.17 2.62
CA CYS A 113 -1.99 -2.52 4.03
C CYS A 113 -2.48 -3.97 4.25
N LYS A 114 -2.53 -4.80 3.20
CA LYS A 114 -3.15 -6.14 3.25
C LYS A 114 -2.55 -7.07 4.30
N HIS A 115 -1.24 -7.00 4.50
CA HIS A 115 -0.52 -7.92 5.39
C HIS A 115 -0.18 -7.35 6.77
N ILE A 116 -0.62 -6.13 7.06
CA ILE A 116 -0.27 -5.43 8.30
C ILE A 116 -0.85 -6.15 9.52
N TRP A 117 -2.07 -6.67 9.42
CA TRP A 117 -2.67 -7.51 10.46
C TRP A 117 -1.72 -8.63 10.91
N GLN A 118 -1.15 -9.40 9.97
CA GLN A 118 -0.23 -10.49 10.33
C GLN A 118 1.06 -9.96 10.95
N LYS A 119 1.63 -8.89 10.39
CA LYS A 119 2.90 -8.32 10.86
C LYS A 119 2.81 -7.74 12.26
N VAL A 120 1.73 -7.04 12.57
CA VAL A 120 1.47 -6.52 13.92
C VAL A 120 1.24 -7.65 14.91
N GLY A 121 0.51 -8.69 14.52
CA GLY A 121 0.30 -9.86 15.37
C GLY A 121 1.61 -10.53 15.78
N LEU A 122 2.46 -10.84 14.81
CA LEU A 122 3.78 -11.43 15.07
C LEU A 122 4.64 -10.54 15.97
N TYR A 123 4.67 -9.23 15.69
CA TYR A 123 5.42 -8.27 16.50
C TYR A 123 4.98 -8.25 17.98
N MET A 124 3.67 -8.28 18.22
CA MET A 124 3.12 -8.27 19.57
C MET A 124 3.43 -9.58 20.33
N GLU A 125 3.37 -10.72 19.65
CA GLU A 125 3.73 -12.04 20.20
C GLU A 125 5.22 -12.09 20.59
N GLU A 126 6.12 -11.72 19.67
CA GLU A 126 7.57 -11.68 19.93
C GLU A 126 7.92 -10.77 21.12
N ARG A 127 7.21 -9.66 21.27
CA ARG A 127 7.44 -8.72 22.37
C ARG A 127 6.91 -9.23 23.72
N ALA A 128 5.80 -9.98 23.72
CA ALA A 128 5.32 -10.66 24.91
C ALA A 128 6.31 -11.73 25.39
N ASP A 129 6.85 -12.52 24.46
CA ASP A 129 7.83 -13.56 24.75
C ASP A 129 9.15 -12.98 25.29
N ASN A 130 9.66 -11.91 24.69
CA ASN A 130 10.87 -11.23 25.16
C ASN A 130 10.73 -10.66 26.58
N ASN A 131 9.57 -10.10 26.91
CA ASN A 131 9.28 -9.63 28.26
C ASN A 131 9.18 -10.81 29.25
N PHE A 132 8.60 -11.94 28.83
CA PHE A 132 8.52 -13.15 29.66
C PHE A 132 9.92 -13.72 29.96
N LEU A 133 10.78 -13.81 28.96
CA LEU A 133 12.16 -14.29 29.13
C LEU A 133 12.98 -13.41 30.09
N GLN A 134 12.80 -12.08 30.04
CA GLN A 134 13.42 -11.16 30.99
C GLN A 134 12.93 -11.34 32.44
N HIS A 135 11.75 -11.93 32.65
CA HIS A 135 11.20 -12.18 33.98
C HIS A 135 11.55 -13.57 34.55
N THR A 136 12.12 -14.48 33.75
CA THR A 136 12.49 -15.84 34.18
C THR A 136 13.97 -16.01 34.57
N GLU A 137 14.81 -14.97 34.47
CA GLU A 137 16.23 -15.01 34.87
C GLU A 137 16.48 -14.68 36.37
N PHE A 138 15.65 -15.19 37.29
CA PHE A 138 15.88 -15.09 38.75
C PHE A 138 15.89 -16.46 39.43
#